data_AF-X1KZG6-F1
#
_entry.id   AF-X1KZG6-F1
#
_cell.length_a   1.000
_cell.length_b   1.000
_cell.length_c   1.000
_cell.angle_alpha   90.00
_cell.angle_beta   90.00
_cell.angle_gamma   90.00
#
_symmetry.space_group_name_H-M   'P 1'
#
loop_
_entity.id
_entity.type
_entity.pdbx_description
1 polymer ?
#
loop_
_entity_poly.entity_id
_entity_poly.type
_entity_poly.pdbx_seq_one_letter_code
_entity_poly.pdbx_strand_id
1 'polypeptide(L)'
;TINPQNFIYGDKTGNIGLQHGGKIPIRKYGNGAMVSPGTDQKYDWKNLSSFEDLLSIYNPGHGFVYTANYNENKAPNGLLIGQDTIEPYRQMRLKNLLQSKVKFSIQDFKDMQLDY
;
A
#
# COMPACT_ATOMS: atom_id res chain seq x y z
N THR A 1 -0.56 -12.50 -14.69
CA THR A 1 -1.15 -11.73 -13.58
C THR A 1 -0.04 -10.94 -12.90
N ILE A 2 -0.31 -9.71 -12.45
CA ILE A 2 0.66 -8.91 -11.67
C ILE A 2 0.57 -9.39 -10.21
N ASN A 3 1.71 -9.70 -9.61
CA ASN A 3 1.77 -10.02 -8.18
C ASN A 3 1.42 -8.76 -7.35
N PRO A 4 0.79 -8.91 -6.17
CA PRO A 4 0.51 -7.78 -5.30
C PRO A 4 1.77 -6.96 -5.04
N GLN A 5 1.72 -5.66 -5.35
CA GLN A 5 2.86 -4.74 -5.23
C GLN A 5 2.35 -3.30 -5.07
N ASN A 6 3.05 -2.51 -4.25
CA ASN A 6 2.83 -1.07 -4.21
C ASN A 6 3.66 -0.41 -5.33
N PHE A 7 2.99 0.31 -6.23
CA PHE A 7 3.61 1.09 -7.29
C PHE A 7 3.58 2.57 -6.91
N ILE A 8 4.76 3.20 -6.91
CA ILE A 8 4.87 4.66 -6.83
C ILE A 8 5.23 5.17 -8.21
N TYR A 9 4.66 6.32 -8.61
CA TYR A 9 5.03 6.98 -9.84
C TYR A 9 5.23 8.48 -9.63
N GLY A 10 5.99 9.08 -10.55
CA GLY A 10 6.09 10.52 -10.75
C GLY A 10 6.22 10.83 -12.24
N ASP A 11 5.70 11.98 -12.69
CA ASP A 11 5.78 12.39 -14.09
C ASP A 11 6.44 13.77 -14.31
N LYS A 12 6.70 14.09 -15.58
CA LYS A 12 7.34 15.36 -15.99
C LYS A 12 6.49 16.61 -15.77
N THR A 13 5.20 16.45 -15.45
CA THR A 13 4.28 17.54 -15.13
C THR A 13 4.12 17.75 -13.63
N GLY A 14 4.84 16.97 -12.81
CA GLY A 14 4.88 17.11 -11.37
C GLY A 14 3.81 16.31 -10.62
N ASN A 15 3.10 15.40 -11.30
CA ASN A 15 2.18 14.51 -10.58
C ASN A 15 2.96 13.41 -9.86
N ILE A 16 2.43 13.02 -8.72
CA ILE A 16 2.89 11.86 -7.95
C ILE A 16 1.70 11.01 -7.53
N GLY A 17 1.93 9.72 -7.38
CA GLY A 17 0.93 8.86 -6.78
C GLY A 17 1.45 7.50 -6.35
N LEU A 18 0.58 6.82 -5.63
CA LEU A 18 0.77 5.47 -5.13
C LEU A 18 -0.45 4.65 -5.51
N GLN A 19 -0.22 3.49 -6.11
CA GLN A 19 -1.26 2.56 -6.53
C GLN A 19 -0.92 1.17 -6.04
N HIS A 20 -1.86 0.51 -5.38
CA HIS A 20 -1.76 -0.93 -5.14
C HIS A 20 -2.08 -1.67 -6.44
N GLY A 21 -1.16 -2.54 -6.86
CA GLY A 21 -1.34 -3.43 -8.00
C GLY A 21 -1.71 -4.85 -7.57
N GLY A 22 -2.20 -5.64 -8.52
CA GLY A 22 -2.63 -7.03 -8.32
C GLY A 22 -4.15 -7.17 -8.22
N LYS A 23 -4.61 -8.27 -7.62
CA LYS A 23 -6.03 -8.52 -7.34
C LYS A 23 -6.17 -9.14 -5.97
N ILE A 24 -7.17 -8.69 -5.21
CA ILE A 24 -7.42 -9.14 -3.85
C ILE A 24 -8.75 -9.90 -3.82
N PRO A 25 -8.81 -11.11 -3.24
CA PRO A 25 -10.06 -11.82 -3.11
C PRO A 25 -11.05 -11.12 -2.16
N ILE A 26 -12.25 -10.85 -2.67
CA ILE A 26 -13.40 -10.40 -1.88
C ILE A 26 -14.04 -11.64 -1.28
N ARG A 27 -13.91 -11.83 0.03
CA ARG A 27 -14.37 -13.03 0.74
C ARG A 27 -15.79 -12.84 1.28
N LYS A 28 -16.61 -13.90 1.26
CA LYS A 28 -17.91 -13.91 1.94
C LYS A 28 -17.75 -13.99 3.47
N TYR A 29 -16.76 -14.74 3.93
CA TYR A 29 -16.45 -14.94 5.34
C TYR A 29 -14.95 -15.12 5.57
N GLY A 30 -14.48 -14.76 6.76
CA GLY A 30 -13.07 -14.85 7.14
C GLY A 30 -12.18 -13.80 6.47
N ASN A 31 -10.91 -13.81 6.85
CA ASN A 31 -9.88 -12.85 6.42
C ASN A 31 -8.72 -13.50 5.66
N GLY A 32 -8.76 -14.82 5.47
CA GLY A 32 -7.72 -15.57 4.77
C GLY A 32 -6.41 -15.74 5.53
N ALA A 33 -6.37 -15.43 6.84
CA ALA A 33 -5.18 -15.64 7.68
C ALA A 33 -4.95 -17.12 8.02
N MET A 34 -6.01 -17.94 7.96
CA MET A 34 -5.98 -19.37 8.29
C MET A 34 -6.60 -20.21 7.17
N VAL A 35 -6.28 -21.50 7.15
CA VAL A 35 -6.91 -22.48 6.24
C VAL A 35 -8.43 -22.47 6.48
N SER A 36 -9.18 -22.40 5.39
CA SER A 36 -10.65 -22.40 5.41
C SER A 36 -11.19 -23.75 4.94
N PRO A 37 -12.35 -24.22 5.47
CA PRO A 37 -12.99 -25.44 4.99
C PRO A 37 -13.40 -25.33 3.51
N GLY A 38 -12.82 -26.17 2.65
CA GLY A 38 -13.08 -26.14 1.21
C GLY A 38 -14.39 -26.80 0.76
N THR A 39 -15.08 -27.50 1.66
CA THR A 39 -16.38 -28.15 1.39
C THR A 39 -17.58 -27.26 1.77
N ASP A 40 -17.35 -26.10 2.40
CA ASP A 40 -18.38 -25.17 2.83
C ASP A 40 -18.34 -23.89 1.99
N GLN A 41 -19.38 -23.68 1.16
CA GLN A 41 -19.52 -22.52 0.26
C GLN A 41 -19.55 -21.16 0.98
N LYS A 42 -19.74 -21.15 2.31
CA LYS A 42 -19.59 -19.95 3.14
C LYS A 42 -18.20 -19.32 3.00
N TYR A 43 -17.16 -20.13 2.76
CA TYR A 43 -15.77 -19.68 2.67
C TYR A 43 -15.33 -19.34 1.23
N ASP A 44 -16.20 -19.57 0.24
CA ASP A 44 -15.93 -19.18 -1.14
C ASP A 44 -15.69 -17.68 -1.27
N TRP A 45 -14.85 -17.31 -2.23
CA TRP A 45 -14.69 -15.93 -2.62
C TRP A 45 -15.94 -15.47 -3.38
N LYS A 46 -16.38 -14.23 -3.11
CA LYS A 46 -17.46 -13.59 -3.85
C LYS A 46 -16.98 -13.17 -5.24
N ASN A 47 -15.79 -12.56 -5.31
CA ASN A 47 -15.13 -12.14 -6.55
C ASN A 47 -13.66 -11.77 -6.26
N LEU A 48 -12.92 -11.34 -7.28
CA LEU A 48 -11.70 -10.57 -7.14
C LEU A 48 -12.00 -9.07 -7.18
N SER A 49 -11.21 -8.26 -6.49
CA SER A 49 -11.28 -6.80 -6.56
C SER A 49 -11.05 -6.29 -7.98
N SER A 50 -11.68 -5.18 -8.34
CA SER A 50 -11.28 -4.39 -9.51
C SER A 50 -10.00 -3.60 -9.21
N PHE A 51 -9.47 -2.89 -10.20
CA PHE A 51 -8.31 -2.02 -10.01
C PHE A 51 -8.68 -0.78 -9.19
N GLU A 52 -9.89 -0.26 -9.40
CA GLU A 52 -10.46 0.91 -8.74
C GLU A 52 -10.80 0.63 -7.26
N ASP A 53 -11.02 -0.63 -6.92
CA ASP A 53 -11.24 -1.04 -5.52
C ASP A 53 -9.96 -0.97 -4.67
N LEU A 54 -8.79 -0.92 -5.30
CA LEU A 54 -7.50 -0.93 -4.61
C LEU A 54 -7.12 0.46 -4.10
N LEU A 55 -6.30 0.49 -3.05
CA LEU A 55 -5.80 1.75 -2.49
C LEU A 55 -5.03 2.53 -3.55
N SER A 56 -5.43 3.80 -3.70
CA SER A 56 -4.81 4.76 -4.62
C SER A 56 -4.66 6.11 -3.93
N ILE A 57 -3.54 6.78 -4.21
CA ILE A 57 -3.24 8.14 -3.76
C ILE A 57 -2.75 8.92 -4.98
N TYR A 58 -3.34 10.08 -5.21
CA TYR A 58 -2.98 10.99 -6.31
C TYR A 58 -2.79 12.40 -5.76
N ASN A 59 -1.63 13.01 -6.01
CA ASN A 59 -1.28 14.38 -5.62
C ASN A 59 -1.76 14.77 -4.20
N PRO A 60 -1.30 14.07 -3.15
CA PRO A 60 -1.75 14.34 -1.80
C PRO A 60 -1.28 15.73 -1.34
N GLY A 61 -2.10 16.42 -0.54
CA GLY A 61 -1.82 17.80 -0.09
C GLY A 61 -0.53 17.97 0.73
N HIS A 62 0.05 16.89 1.27
CA HIS A 62 1.33 16.92 1.98
C HIS A 62 2.56 16.80 1.04
N GLY A 63 2.36 16.59 -0.27
CA GLY A 63 3.40 16.77 -1.28
C GLY A 63 4.36 15.60 -1.49
N PHE A 64 4.11 14.43 -0.89
CA PHE A 64 4.92 13.23 -1.10
C PHE A 64 4.09 11.95 -1.03
N VAL A 65 4.60 10.86 -1.60
CA VAL A 65 4.05 9.50 -1.47
C VAL A 65 5.20 8.55 -1.14
N TYR A 66 4.94 7.51 -0.34
CA TYR A 66 5.97 6.59 0.12
C TYR A 66 5.39 5.26 0.56
N THR A 67 6.21 4.21 0.50
CA THR A 67 5.85 2.87 0.96
C THR A 67 7.10 2.15 1.46
N ALA A 68 6.97 1.47 2.60
CA ALA A 68 8.00 0.63 3.18
C ALA A 68 7.42 -0.71 3.65
N ASN A 69 6.59 -1.33 2.80
CA ASN A 69 5.93 -2.62 3.04
C ASN A 69 4.98 -2.62 4.25
N TYR A 70 4.36 -1.47 4.55
CA TYR A 70 3.29 -1.37 5.52
C TYR A 70 2.09 -0.71 4.86
N ASN A 71 0.91 -1.25 5.12
CA ASN A 71 -0.37 -0.70 4.68
C ASN A 71 -1.36 -0.72 5.87
N GLU A 72 -2.31 0.21 5.85
CA GLU A 72 -3.53 0.04 6.66
C GLU A 72 -4.22 -1.28 6.29
N ASN A 73 -4.88 -1.91 7.26
CA ASN A 73 -5.51 -3.21 7.02
C ASN A 73 -6.62 -3.14 5.96
N LYS A 74 -7.32 -2.00 5.86
CA LYS A 74 -8.42 -1.80 4.92
C LYS A 74 -8.19 -0.60 4.03
N ALA A 75 -8.56 -0.75 2.76
CA ALA A 75 -8.72 0.38 1.84
C ALA A 75 -9.91 1.27 2.28
N PRO A 76 -10.02 2.51 1.78
CA PRO A 76 -11.12 3.42 2.13
C PRO A 76 -12.53 2.85 1.88
N ASN A 77 -12.68 1.97 0.88
CA ASN A 77 -13.93 1.25 0.57
C ASN A 77 -14.19 0.05 1.49
N GLY A 78 -13.33 -0.21 2.48
CA GLY A 78 -13.45 -1.30 3.44
C GLY A 78 -12.87 -2.64 2.98
N LEU A 79 -12.33 -2.75 1.76
CA LEU A 79 -11.65 -3.95 1.27
C LEU A 79 -10.45 -4.27 2.18
N LEU A 80 -10.35 -5.52 2.64
CA LEU A 80 -9.19 -5.98 3.41
C LEU A 80 -7.98 -6.12 2.48
N ILE A 81 -6.98 -5.25 2.64
CA ILE A 81 -5.80 -5.14 1.78
C ILE A 81 -4.48 -5.52 2.48
N GLY A 82 -4.49 -5.61 3.80
CA GLY A 82 -3.33 -5.93 4.62
C GLY A 82 -3.74 -6.54 5.95
N GLN A 83 -2.83 -7.28 6.56
CA GLN A 83 -2.98 -7.88 7.89
C GLN A 83 -1.64 -7.85 8.64
N ASP A 84 -0.79 -6.84 8.36
CA ASP A 84 0.51 -6.73 9.00
C ASP A 84 0.37 -6.48 10.50
N THR A 85 1.09 -7.29 11.28
CA THR A 85 1.14 -7.16 12.75
C THR A 85 2.48 -6.62 13.23
N ILE A 86 3.42 -6.37 12.32
CA ILE A 86 4.77 -5.89 12.62
C ILE A 86 4.74 -4.37 12.70
N GLU A 87 5.45 -3.81 13.69
CA GLU A 87 5.59 -2.37 13.84
C GLU A 87 6.23 -1.74 12.59
N PRO A 88 5.69 -0.65 12.04
CA PRO A 88 6.10 -0.14 10.73
C PRO A 88 7.29 0.83 10.83
N TYR A 89 8.39 0.40 11.48
CA TYR A 89 9.54 1.26 11.79
C TYR A 89 10.11 2.00 10.57
N ARG A 90 10.28 1.33 9.42
CA ARG A 90 10.74 1.98 8.17
C ARG A 90 9.74 3.00 7.63
N GLN A 91 8.44 2.71 7.71
CA GLN A 91 7.39 3.63 7.29
C GLN A 91 7.40 4.89 8.17
N MET A 92 7.56 4.73 9.48
CA MET A 92 7.66 5.84 10.44
C MET A 92 8.92 6.67 10.21
N ARG A 93 10.08 6.03 10.03
CA ARG A 93 11.34 6.71 9.76
C ARG A 93 11.30 7.48 8.45
N LEU A 94 10.81 6.85 7.38
CA LEU A 94 10.69 7.49 6.05
C LEU A 94 9.73 8.68 6.09
N LYS A 95 8.60 8.58 6.81
CA LYS A 95 7.68 9.70 7.02
C LYS A 95 8.39 10.88 7.68
N ASN A 96 9.13 10.64 8.76
CA ASN A 96 9.85 11.70 9.47
C ASN A 96 10.91 12.38 8.59
N LEU A 97 11.66 11.59 7.81
CA LEU A 97 12.66 12.12 6.87
C LEU A 97 12.01 12.98 5.78
N LEU A 98 10.90 12.52 5.19
CA LEU A 98 10.16 13.27 4.16
C LEU A 98 9.47 14.53 4.70
N GLN A 99 9.11 14.57 5.99
CA GLN A 99 8.56 15.75 6.64
C GLN A 99 9.61 16.75 7.11
N SER A 100 10.89 16.37 7.12
CA SER A 100 11.97 17.21 7.67
C SER A 100 12.28 18.45 6.82
N LYS A 101 11.91 18.45 5.53
CA LYS A 101 12.20 19.52 4.57
C LYS A 101 11.07 19.64 3.55
N VAL A 102 10.91 20.84 2.99
CA VAL A 102 9.95 21.11 1.90
C VAL A 102 10.50 20.72 0.53
N LYS A 103 11.82 20.79 0.36
CA LYS A 103 12.50 20.50 -0.91
C LYS A 103 13.74 19.65 -0.65
N PHE A 104 13.89 18.61 -1.45
CA PHE A 104 15.00 17.65 -1.36
C PHE A 104 15.93 17.77 -2.56
N SER A 105 17.21 17.63 -2.30
CA SER A 105 18.26 17.44 -3.30
C SER A 105 18.47 15.94 -3.58
N ILE A 106 19.21 15.62 -4.64
CA ILE A 106 19.64 14.24 -4.92
C ILE A 106 20.46 13.67 -3.76
N GLN A 107 21.27 14.50 -3.10
CA GLN A 107 22.08 14.04 -1.97
C GLN A 107 21.19 13.64 -0.78
N ASP A 108 20.14 14.41 -0.49
CA ASP A 108 19.20 14.05 0.58
C ASP A 108 18.58 12.66 0.35
N PHE A 109 18.21 12.32 -0.89
CA PHE A 109 17.68 10.99 -1.21
C PHE A 109 18.72 9.88 -1.07
N LYS A 110 20.00 10.15 -1.39
CA LYS A 110 21.10 9.19 -1.15
C LYS A 110 21.28 8.95 0.34
N ASP A 111 21.27 10.02 1.13
CA ASP A 111 21.43 9.93 2.59
C ASP A 111 20.25 9.16 3.19
N MET A 112 19.02 9.39 2.74
CA MET A 112 17.84 8.60 3.15
C MET A 112 17.97 7.12 2.78
N GLN A 113 18.55 6.79 1.63
CA GLN A 113 18.74 5.39 1.21
C GLN A 113 19.76 4.66 2.08
N LEU A 114 20.67 5.39 2.73
CA LEU A 114 21.71 4.88 3.63
C LEU A 114 21.37 5.05 5.12
N ASP A 115 20.16 5.49 5.43
CA ASP A 115 19.66 5.66 6.79
C ASP A 115 19.53 4.29 7.49
N TYR A 116 20.11 4.16 8.69
CA TYR A 116 20.17 2.95 9.51
C TYR A 116 19.51 3.15 10.87
#